data_AF-A0A8R1V5Q5-F1
#
_entry.id   AF-A0A8R1V5Q5-F1
#
_cell.length_a   1.000
_cell.length_b   1.000
_cell.length_c   1.000
_cell.angle_alpha   90.00
_cell.angle_beta   90.00
_cell.angle_gamma   90.00
#
_symmetry.space_group_name_H-M   'P 1'
#
loop_
_entity.id
_entity.type
_entity.pdbx_description
1 polymer ?
#
loop_
_entity_poly.entity_id
_entity_poly.type
_entity_poly.pdbx_seq_one_letter_code
_entity_poly.pdbx_strand_id
1 'polypeptide(L)'
;MLRILLSSLLFLSIAEMVSAEMYQPNCTDNKDGRKLACYSCMGRDMENCDWGLTCCKGSCFKLIDNDHELIVKGCTNGGEEDASMKVRELDVKLYWDKNAKVKGESYFCKGTEFCNSSPSSLFSLLFVPLIARLL
;
A
#
# COMPACT_ATOMS: atom_id res chain seq x y z
N MET A 1 -28.25 -44.43 -14.16
CA MET A 1 -26.88 -43.86 -14.03
C MET A 1 -26.81 -42.34 -14.17
N LEU A 2 -27.78 -41.66 -14.82
CA LEU A 2 -27.74 -40.19 -15.00
C LEU A 2 -28.15 -39.37 -13.77
N ARG A 3 -28.84 -39.96 -12.77
CA ARG A 3 -29.27 -39.24 -11.55
C ARG A 3 -28.24 -39.22 -10.42
N ILE A 4 -27.22 -40.08 -10.47
CA ILE A 4 -26.19 -40.17 -9.41
C ILE A 4 -25.04 -39.18 -9.68
N LEU A 5 -24.84 -38.77 -10.94
CA LEU A 5 -23.83 -37.79 -11.34
C LEU A 5 -24.21 -36.32 -11.04
N LEU A 6 -25.50 -36.01 -10.88
CA LEU A 6 -25.92 -34.64 -10.50
C LEU A 6 -25.75 -34.35 -9.01
N SER A 7 -25.73 -35.37 -8.14
CA SER A 7 -25.62 -35.17 -6.69
C SER A 7 -24.19 -34.90 -6.25
N SER A 8 -23.18 -35.36 -6.99
CA SER A 8 -21.76 -35.20 -6.67
C SER A 8 -21.15 -33.90 -7.20
N LEU A 9 -21.87 -33.19 -8.09
CA LEU A 9 -21.46 -31.87 -8.60
C LEU A 9 -21.96 -30.69 -7.74
N LEU A 10 -22.81 -30.97 -6.74
CA LEU A 10 -23.40 -29.95 -5.85
C LEU A 10 -22.68 -29.82 -4.50
N PHE A 11 -21.65 -30.63 -4.23
CA PHE A 11 -20.92 -30.62 -2.96
C PHE A 11 -19.52 -29.99 -3.03
N LEU A 12 -19.18 -29.32 -4.14
CA LEU A 12 -17.84 -28.75 -4.35
C LEU A 12 -17.84 -27.20 -4.49
N SER A 13 -18.71 -26.51 -3.75
CA SER A 13 -18.87 -25.05 -3.89
C SER A 13 -18.91 -24.26 -2.56
N ILE A 14 -18.45 -24.85 -1.46
CA ILE A 14 -18.18 -24.12 -0.22
C ILE A 14 -16.68 -24.15 0.07
N ALA A 15 -15.91 -23.48 -0.80
CA ALA A 15 -14.68 -22.85 -0.36
C ALA A 15 -15.10 -21.58 0.38
N GLU A 16 -15.13 -21.64 1.71
CA GLU A 16 -15.35 -20.47 2.56
C GLU A 16 -14.27 -19.44 2.23
N MET A 17 -14.65 -18.39 1.50
CA MET A 17 -13.84 -17.20 1.35
C MET A 17 -13.84 -16.48 2.70
N VAL A 18 -12.88 -16.80 3.56
CA VAL A 18 -12.62 -16.02 4.77
C VAL A 18 -12.00 -14.70 4.33
N SER A 19 -12.83 -13.69 4.08
CA SER A 19 -12.38 -12.31 3.92
C SER A 19 -12.04 -11.76 5.30
N ALA A 20 -10.76 -11.68 5.62
CA ALA A 20 -10.32 -10.89 6.77
C ALA A 20 -10.55 -9.41 6.43
N GLU A 21 -11.64 -8.83 6.92
CA GLU A 21 -11.82 -7.37 6.85
C GLU A 21 -10.69 -6.71 7.64
N MET A 22 -9.83 -6.00 6.93
CA MET A 22 -8.74 -5.25 7.54
C MET A 22 -9.35 -4.09 8.34
N TYR A 23 -9.13 -4.08 9.65
CA TYR A 23 -9.63 -3.05 10.56
C TYR A 23 -9.17 -1.66 10.11
N GLN A 24 -10.11 -0.81 9.67
CA GLN A 24 -9.85 0.58 9.31
C GLN A 24 -9.89 1.49 10.54
N PRO A 25 -8.77 2.13 10.93
CA PRO A 25 -8.77 3.03 12.08
C PRO A 25 -9.56 4.29 11.75
N ASN A 26 -10.44 4.72 12.66
CA ASN A 26 -11.09 6.03 12.57
C ASN A 26 -10.10 7.11 13.04
N CYS A 27 -9.44 7.77 12.08
CA CYS A 27 -8.52 8.86 12.36
C CYS A 27 -9.23 10.21 12.55
N THR A 28 -10.43 10.38 12.02
CA THR A 28 -11.21 11.63 12.09
C THR A 28 -11.53 12.02 13.52
N ASP A 29 -11.88 11.07 14.39
CA ASP A 29 -12.26 11.34 15.78
C ASP A 29 -11.10 11.24 16.78
N ASN A 30 -9.87 11.06 16.28
CA ASN A 30 -8.72 10.86 17.15
C ASN A 30 -8.39 12.11 17.98
N LYS A 31 -8.30 11.97 19.31
CA LYS A 31 -8.01 13.07 20.25
C LYS A 31 -6.53 13.47 20.28
N ASP A 32 -5.64 12.64 19.72
CA ASP A 32 -4.19 12.87 19.71
C ASP A 32 -3.73 13.79 18.56
N GLY A 33 -4.68 14.34 17.79
CA GLY A 33 -4.40 15.20 16.62
C GLY A 33 -3.90 14.45 15.39
N ARG A 34 -3.88 13.11 15.42
CA ARG A 34 -3.53 12.24 14.29
C ARG A 34 -4.77 12.00 13.42
N LYS A 35 -4.97 12.83 12.39
CA LYS A 35 -6.22 12.88 11.61
C LYS A 35 -6.16 12.18 10.24
N LEU A 36 -4.96 11.89 9.73
CA LEU A 36 -4.75 11.35 8.39
C LEU A 36 -4.45 9.84 8.46
N ALA A 37 -5.22 8.97 7.83
CA ALA A 37 -4.87 7.55 7.72
C ALA A 37 -3.85 7.31 6.60
N CYS A 38 -2.87 6.46 6.87
CA CYS A 38 -1.85 6.06 5.90
C CYS A 38 -1.58 4.55 6.01
N TYR A 39 -1.03 3.97 4.94
CA TYR A 39 -0.43 2.64 5.03
C TYR A 39 0.89 2.70 5.81
N SER A 40 1.16 1.65 6.58
CA SER A 40 2.39 1.46 7.35
C SER A 40 2.87 0.03 7.21
N CYS A 41 3.81 -0.18 6.29
CA CYS A 41 4.31 -1.49 5.95
C CYS A 41 5.73 -1.43 5.38
N MET A 42 6.35 -2.60 5.28
CA MET A 42 7.62 -2.82 4.62
C MET A 42 7.45 -3.99 3.65
N GLY A 43 7.40 -3.70 2.35
CA GLY A 43 7.44 -4.69 1.28
C GLY A 43 8.88 -5.02 0.91
N ARG A 44 9.14 -6.30 0.65
CA ARG A 44 10.42 -6.81 0.13
C ARG A 44 10.32 -7.03 -1.37
N ASP A 45 11.45 -7.19 -2.04
CA ASP A 45 11.52 -7.45 -3.48
C ASP A 45 10.75 -6.38 -4.30
N MET A 46 10.79 -5.13 -3.83
CA MET A 46 10.02 -3.99 -4.34
C MET A 46 8.50 -4.21 -4.41
N GLU A 47 7.97 -5.14 -3.61
CA GLU A 47 6.53 -5.37 -3.51
C GLU A 47 5.84 -4.14 -2.92
N ASN A 48 4.87 -3.60 -3.65
CA ASN A 48 4.03 -2.55 -3.11
C ASN A 48 3.09 -3.14 -2.04
N CYS A 49 3.37 -2.82 -0.78
CA CYS A 49 2.53 -3.21 0.34
C CYS A 49 1.40 -2.19 0.58
N ASP A 50 0.18 -2.66 0.75
CA ASP A 50 -1.00 -1.86 1.14
C ASP A 50 -1.68 -2.50 2.37
N TRP A 51 -0.85 -2.96 3.31
CA TRP A 51 -1.26 -3.52 4.60
C TRP A 51 -0.76 -2.67 5.76
N GLY A 52 -1.35 -2.86 6.94
CA GLY A 52 -1.04 -2.06 8.14
C GLY A 52 -1.58 -0.63 8.03
N LEU A 53 -2.49 -0.24 8.92
CA LEU A 53 -3.10 1.10 8.92
C LEU A 53 -2.70 1.87 10.17
N THR A 54 -2.46 3.17 9.99
CA THR A 54 -2.08 4.05 11.10
C THR A 54 -2.64 5.45 10.88
N CYS A 55 -2.94 6.15 11.97
CA CYS A 55 -3.27 7.57 11.96
C CYS A 55 -2.01 8.40 12.12
N CYS A 56 -1.79 9.36 11.22
CA CYS A 56 -0.65 10.26 11.19
C CYS A 56 -1.04 11.67 11.63
N LYS A 57 -0.09 12.35 12.27
CA LYS A 57 -0.17 13.78 12.60
C LYS A 57 0.33 14.67 11.47
N GLY A 58 1.38 14.22 10.77
CA GLY A 58 2.01 14.92 9.65
C GLY A 58 1.50 14.42 8.31
N SER A 59 2.41 13.86 7.51
CA SER A 59 2.17 13.39 6.15
C SER A 59 2.30 11.86 6.08
N CYS A 60 1.68 11.25 5.07
CA CYS A 60 2.04 9.89 4.67
C CYS A 60 3.36 9.94 3.89
N PHE A 61 4.13 8.85 3.92
CA PHE A 61 5.26 8.66 3.01
C PHE A 61 5.29 7.28 2.37
N LYS A 62 5.93 7.20 1.20
CA LYS A 62 6.39 5.98 0.53
C LYS A 62 7.87 6.17 0.20
N LEU A 63 8.73 5.33 0.77
CA LEU A 63 10.17 5.31 0.55
C LEU A 63 10.55 4.11 -0.31
N ILE A 64 11.41 4.34 -1.29
CA ILE A 64 11.96 3.30 -2.19
C ILE A 64 13.45 3.19 -1.91
N ASP A 65 13.86 2.05 -1.35
CA ASP A 65 15.26 1.70 -1.08
C ASP A 65 15.70 0.70 -2.16
N ASN A 66 16.42 1.20 -3.16
CA ASN A 66 16.88 0.39 -4.29
C ASN A 66 18.03 -0.54 -3.92
N ASP A 67 18.82 -0.20 -2.90
CA ASP A 67 19.99 -0.98 -2.53
C ASP A 67 19.58 -2.30 -1.84
N HIS A 68 18.46 -2.28 -1.11
CA HIS A 68 17.93 -3.44 -0.39
C HIS A 68 16.61 -3.99 -0.96
N GLU A 69 16.15 -3.46 -2.08
CA GLU A 69 14.89 -3.84 -2.75
C GLU A 69 13.65 -3.71 -1.86
N LEU A 70 13.52 -2.59 -1.14
CA LEU A 70 12.42 -2.35 -0.19
C LEU A 70 11.52 -1.19 -0.61
N ILE A 71 10.22 -1.37 -0.36
CA ILE A 71 9.25 -0.27 -0.30
C ILE A 71 8.77 -0.15 1.15
N VAL A 72 8.96 1.03 1.74
CA VAL A 72 8.52 1.32 3.12
C VAL A 72 7.51 2.44 3.12
N LYS A 73 6.38 2.22 3.80
CA LYS A 73 5.31 3.20 3.96
C LYS A 73 5.12 3.55 5.42
N GLY A 74 4.72 4.78 5.71
CA GLY A 74 4.39 5.17 7.07
C GLY A 74 4.01 6.63 7.23
N CYS A 75 4.14 7.12 8.47
CA CYS A 75 3.84 8.49 8.87
C CYS A 75 5.09 9.32 9.14
N THR A 76 4.99 10.64 8.96
CA THR A 76 5.85 11.60 9.65
C THR A 76 5.17 12.21 10.87
N ASN A 77 5.99 12.67 11.83
CA ASN A 77 5.51 13.41 13.00
C ASN A 77 5.16 14.87 12.67
N GLY A 78 5.87 15.47 11.73
CA GLY A 78 5.64 16.84 11.23
C GLY A 78 5.10 16.84 9.81
N GLY A 79 4.48 17.95 9.42
CA GLY A 79 3.99 18.12 8.05
C GLY A 79 5.13 18.26 7.05
N GLU A 80 5.05 17.53 5.94
CA GLU A 80 5.91 17.69 4.78
C GLU A 80 5.13 18.41 3.65
N GLU A 81 5.87 18.91 2.66
CA GLU A 81 5.26 19.46 1.45
C GLU A 81 4.53 18.35 0.67
N ASP A 82 3.35 18.67 0.14
CA ASP A 82 2.56 17.68 -0.60
C ASP A 82 3.26 17.35 -1.92
N ALA A 83 3.16 16.10 -2.35
CA ALA A 83 3.80 15.61 -3.57
C ALA A 83 5.31 15.93 -3.65
N SER A 84 6.00 16.05 -2.51
CA SER A 84 7.44 16.31 -2.45
C SER A 84 8.24 15.01 -2.35
N MET A 85 9.51 15.07 -2.79
CA MET A 85 10.45 13.96 -2.70
C MET A 85 11.70 14.39 -1.96
N LYS A 86 12.14 13.57 -1.00
CA LYS A 86 13.39 13.80 -0.24
C LYS A 86 14.11 12.49 0.02
N VAL A 87 15.43 12.50 -0.04
CA VAL A 87 16.24 11.37 0.43
C VAL A 87 16.13 11.25 1.94
N ARG A 88 15.86 10.06 2.44
CA ARG A 88 15.72 9.77 3.88
C ARG A 88 16.36 8.46 4.25
N GLU A 89 16.84 8.41 5.48
CA GLU A 89 17.25 7.18 6.17
C GLU A 89 16.27 6.96 7.33
N LEU A 90 15.73 5.75 7.44
CA LEU A 90 14.88 5.35 8.54
C LEU A 90 15.72 4.64 9.59
N ASP A 91 15.36 4.78 10.86
CA ASP A 91 15.99 4.04 11.95
C ASP A 91 15.44 2.61 12.04
N VAL A 92 15.43 1.91 10.91
CA VAL A 92 15.02 0.51 10.78
C VAL A 92 16.23 -0.28 10.32
N LYS A 93 16.70 -1.19 11.16
CA LYS A 93 17.89 -2.02 10.90
C LYS A 93 17.51 -3.29 10.16
N LEU A 94 18.23 -3.57 9.08
CA LEU A 94 18.07 -4.76 8.25
C LEU A 94 18.95 -5.88 8.82
N TYR A 95 18.33 -6.90 9.42
CA TYR A 95 19.07 -8.00 10.06
C TYR A 95 19.88 -8.84 9.06
N TRP A 96 19.49 -8.83 7.78
CA TRP A 96 20.12 -9.61 6.71
C TRP A 96 21.28 -8.88 6.02
N ASP A 97 21.46 -7.59 6.26
CA ASP A 97 22.57 -6.83 5.72
C ASP A 97 23.28 -6.02 6.80
N LYS A 98 23.96 -6.72 7.72
CA LYS A 98 24.86 -6.12 8.73
C LYS A 98 24.25 -4.96 9.55
N ASN A 99 22.93 -4.97 9.79
CA ASN A 99 22.21 -3.87 10.42
C ASN A 99 22.26 -2.54 9.65
N ALA A 100 22.43 -2.60 8.33
CA ALA A 100 22.21 -1.48 7.43
C ALA A 100 20.83 -0.86 7.70
N LYS A 101 20.73 0.44 7.44
CA LYS A 101 19.48 1.17 7.62
C LYS A 101 18.78 1.31 6.29
N VAL A 102 17.46 1.26 6.33
CA VAL A 102 16.63 1.58 5.16
C VAL A 102 16.90 3.01 4.73
N LYS A 103 17.28 3.21 3.48
CA LYS A 103 17.58 4.53 2.93
C LYS A 103 17.13 4.63 1.49
N GLY A 104 16.51 5.76 1.13
CA GLY A 104 15.98 5.92 -0.21
C GLY A 104 15.27 7.23 -0.46
N GLU A 105 14.71 7.37 -1.65
CA GLU A 105 13.84 8.49 -2.00
C GLU A 105 12.47 8.27 -1.37
N SER A 106 12.02 9.26 -0.59
CA SER A 106 10.73 9.27 0.09
C SER A 106 9.80 10.25 -0.59
N TYR A 107 8.72 9.75 -1.18
CA TYR A 107 7.59 10.54 -1.64
C TYR A 107 6.65 10.84 -0.47
N PHE A 108 6.24 12.10 -0.34
CA PHE A 108 5.31 12.57 0.67
C PHE A 108 4.00 12.99 0.07
N CYS A 109 2.92 12.70 0.78
CA CYS A 109 1.59 13.17 0.40
C CYS A 109 0.74 13.51 1.62
N LYS A 110 -0.21 14.42 1.41
CA LYS A 110 -1.22 14.87 2.38
C LYS A 110 -2.54 15.15 1.66
N GLY A 111 -3.62 15.27 2.43
CA GLY A 111 -4.92 15.72 1.93
C GLY A 111 -5.89 14.63 1.52
N THR A 112 -5.43 13.40 1.29
CA THR A 112 -6.29 12.23 1.10
C THR A 112 -5.83 11.04 1.94
N GLU A 113 -6.78 10.33 2.52
CA GLU A 113 -6.53 9.10 3.25
C GLU A 113 -5.84 8.07 2.34
N PHE A 114 -4.84 7.37 2.86
CA PHE A 114 -4.08 6.35 2.14
C PHE A 114 -3.40 6.83 0.86
N CYS A 115 -3.06 8.13 0.76
CA CYS A 115 -2.39 8.70 -0.41
C CYS A 115 -1.03 8.06 -0.73
N ASN A 116 -0.41 7.36 0.23
CA ASN A 116 0.82 6.59 0.03
C ASN A 116 0.58 5.17 -0.49
N SER A 117 -0.63 4.85 -0.93
CA SER A 117 -0.91 3.70 -1.79
C SER A 117 -0.02 3.73 -3.05
N SER A 118 0.08 2.60 -3.77
CA SER A 118 0.55 2.70 -5.15
C SER A 118 -0.32 3.72 -5.90
N PRO A 119 0.22 4.52 -6.84
CA PRO A 119 -0.64 5.18 -7.79
C PRO A 119 -1.49 4.10 -8.45
N SER A 120 -2.79 4.08 -8.13
CA SER A 120 -3.77 3.39 -8.95
C SER A 120 -3.58 3.99 -10.33
N SER A 121 -3.32 3.14 -11.32
CA SER A 121 -3.08 3.57 -12.68
C SER A 121 -4.33 4.21 -13.27
N LEU A 122 -4.63 5.46 -12.90
CA LEU A 122 -5.59 6.31 -13.58
C LEU A 122 -4.99 6.82 -14.90
N PHE A 123 -3.68 6.64 -15.12
CA PHE A 123 -2.99 7.00 -16.36
C PHE A 123 -3.07 5.92 -17.47
N SER A 124 -3.51 4.69 -17.18
CA SER A 124 -3.66 3.64 -18.21
C SER A 124 -4.94 3.74 -19.05
N LEU A 125 -5.90 4.62 -18.73
CA LEU A 125 -7.19 4.67 -19.43
C LEU A 125 -7.30 5.76 -20.51
N LEU A 126 -6.31 6.64 -20.67
CA LEU A 126 -6.40 7.77 -21.63
C LEU A 126 -5.70 7.54 -22.98
N PHE A 127 -5.09 6.39 -23.23
CA PHE A 127 -4.37 6.12 -24.49
C PHE A 127 -4.93 4.97 -25.35
N VAL A 128 -6.12 4.43 -25.03
CA VAL A 128 -6.74 3.34 -25.82
C VAL A 128 -8.02 3.82 -26.54
N PRO A 129 -7.93 4.85 -27.39
CA PRO A 129 -8.57 4.69 -28.70
C PRO A 129 -7.80 5.44 -29.80
N LEU A 130 -6.62 4.97 -30.19
CA LEU A 130 -6.06 5.35 -31.50
C LEU A 130 -5.57 4.17 -32.34
N ILE A 131 -5.23 3.04 -31.73
CA ILE A 131 -4.73 1.86 -32.47
C ILE A 131 -5.89 1.06 -33.09
N ALA A 132 -7.11 1.15 -32.56
CA ALA A 132 -8.29 0.46 -33.11
C ALA A 132 -8.89 1.11 -34.37
N ARG A 133 -8.25 2.15 -34.94
CA ARG A 133 -8.65 2.76 -36.22
C ARG A 133 -7.61 2.57 -37.35
N LEU A 134 -6.57 1.77 -37.12
CA LEU A 134 -5.49 1.50 -38.08
C LEU A 134 -5.33 0.00 -38.42
N LEU A 135 -6.31 -0.83 -38.06
CA LEU A 135 -6.45 -2.21 -38.52
C LEU A 135 -7.76 -2.39 -39.28
#